data_AF-A0A6I8VWK1-F1
#
_entry.id   AF-A0A6I8VWK1-F1
#
_cell.length_a   1.000
_cell.length_b   1.000
_cell.length_c   1.000
_cell.angle_alpha   90.00
_cell.angle_beta   90.00
_cell.angle_gamma   90.00
#
_symmetry.space_group_name_H-M   'P 1'
#
loop_
_entity.id
_entity.type
_entity.pdbx_description
1 polymer ?
#
loop_
_entity_poly.entity_id
_entity_poly.type
_entity_poly.pdbx_seq_one_letter_code
_entity_poly.pdbx_strand_id
1 'polypeptide(L)'
;METVEQDMENNTQRSSSSSNLSLFYEPELPSDFNRCGKVISIHVDNFMCHENFTVEFGPNTNFLVGKNGSGKSATITALTVPLAVRPAYRSSSKTAKGQPISK
;
A
#
# COMPACT_ATOMS: atom_id res chain seq x y z
N MET A 1 -27.01 -35.19 -29.91
CA MET A 1 -28.23 -34.39 -30.06
C MET A 1 -28.76 -34.17 -28.66
N GLU A 2 -28.79 -32.99 -28.06
CA GLU A 2 -28.36 -31.64 -28.43
C GLU A 2 -28.22 -30.90 -27.07
N THR A 3 -27.20 -30.06 -26.98
CA THR A 3 -27.00 -29.04 -25.95
C THR A 3 -28.12 -28.02 -25.96
N VAL A 4 -28.58 -27.56 -24.79
CA VAL A 4 -29.13 -26.21 -24.64
C VAL A 4 -28.63 -25.63 -23.32
N GLU A 5 -27.57 -24.82 -23.43
CA GLU A 5 -27.29 -23.74 -22.52
C GLU A 5 -28.40 -22.69 -22.65
N GLN A 6 -28.85 -22.14 -21.52
CA GLN A 6 -29.60 -20.89 -21.50
C GLN A 6 -29.08 -20.01 -20.37
N ASP A 7 -28.35 -18.99 -20.78
CA ASP A 7 -27.99 -17.80 -20.03
C ASP A 7 -29.23 -17.01 -19.61
N MET A 8 -29.24 -16.40 -18.41
CA MET A 8 -29.57 -14.97 -18.29
C MET A 8 -29.35 -14.43 -16.88
N GLU A 9 -28.45 -13.45 -16.87
CA GLU A 9 -28.10 -12.45 -15.88
C GLU A 9 -29.33 -11.62 -15.42
N ASN A 10 -29.50 -11.41 -14.10
CA ASN A 10 -30.14 -10.18 -13.61
C ASN A 10 -29.91 -9.92 -12.10
N ASN A 11 -28.95 -9.04 -11.84
CA ASN A 11 -29.17 -7.78 -11.12
C ASN A 11 -29.65 -7.85 -9.66
N THR A 12 -28.71 -8.10 -8.74
CA THR A 12 -28.83 -7.70 -7.33
C THR A 12 -28.81 -6.18 -7.22
N GLN A 13 -29.96 -5.54 -7.44
CA GLN A 13 -30.15 -4.12 -7.14
C GLN A 13 -30.13 -3.91 -5.62
N ARG A 14 -29.02 -3.32 -5.17
CA ARG A 14 -28.99 -2.03 -4.46
C ARG A 14 -29.97 -1.88 -3.29
N SER A 15 -29.45 -2.13 -2.10
CA SER A 15 -29.50 -1.15 -1.01
C SER A 15 -28.60 -1.61 0.14
N SER A 16 -27.30 -1.71 -0.11
CA SER A 16 -26.33 -1.54 0.97
C SER A 16 -26.33 -0.06 1.27
N SER A 17 -27.25 0.38 2.13
CA SER A 17 -27.24 1.74 2.67
C SER A 17 -25.86 1.98 3.26
N SER A 18 -25.00 2.68 2.52
CA SER A 18 -23.75 3.24 2.99
C SER A 18 -24.12 4.27 4.04
N SER A 19 -24.35 3.81 5.27
CA SER A 19 -24.41 4.69 6.42
C SER A 19 -23.09 5.44 6.43
N ASN A 20 -23.16 6.73 6.11
CA ASN A 20 -22.07 7.66 6.31
C ASN A 20 -21.75 7.63 7.81
N LEU A 21 -20.75 6.84 8.20
CA LEU A 21 -20.16 6.90 9.52
C LEU A 21 -19.25 8.13 9.53
N SER A 22 -19.87 9.31 9.58
CA SER A 22 -19.16 10.54 9.91
C SER A 22 -18.85 10.50 11.42
N LEU A 23 -17.84 9.72 11.77
CA LEU A 23 -17.26 9.71 13.11
C LEU A 23 -16.39 10.97 13.24
N PHE A 24 -17.02 12.13 13.39
CA PHE A 24 -16.34 13.36 13.79
C PHE A 24 -15.95 13.26 15.27
N TYR A 25 -15.02 12.36 15.56
CA TYR A 25 -14.25 12.38 16.80
C TYR A 25 -12.81 12.60 16.35
N GLU A 26 -12.43 13.89 16.25
CA GLU A 26 -11.03 14.27 16.28
C GLU A 26 -10.65 14.32 17.76
N PRO A 27 -10.05 13.25 18.33
CA PRO A 27 -9.50 13.36 19.68
C PRO A 27 -8.47 14.49 19.68
N GLU A 28 -8.53 15.34 20.71
CA GLU A 28 -7.45 16.27 21.04
C GLU A 28 -6.19 15.43 21.32
N LEU A 29 -5.42 15.16 20.27
CA LEU A 29 -4.14 14.49 20.38
C LEU A 29 -3.18 15.38 21.15
N PRO A 30 -2.22 14.80 21.89
CA PRO A 30 -1.15 15.58 22.50
C PRO A 30 -0.57 16.55 21.47
N SER A 31 -0.45 17.82 21.84
CA SER A 31 -0.09 18.94 20.95
C SER A 31 1.18 18.69 20.12
N ASP A 32 2.07 17.83 20.60
CA ASP A 32 3.27 17.37 19.92
C ASP A 32 2.95 16.65 18.58
N PHE A 33 1.86 15.88 18.50
CA PHE A 33 1.46 15.17 17.27
C PHE A 33 1.02 16.10 16.15
N ASN A 34 0.59 17.33 16.46
CA ASN A 34 0.22 18.32 15.45
C ASN A 34 1.43 18.93 14.73
N ARG A 35 2.65 18.73 15.24
CA ARG A 35 3.89 19.19 14.59
C ARG A 35 4.50 18.13 13.66
N CYS A 36 4.05 16.89 13.73
CA CYS A 36 4.57 15.79 12.92
C CYS A 36 3.97 15.79 11.50
N GLY A 37 4.76 15.40 10.51
CA GLY A 37 4.26 15.14 9.16
C GLY A 37 3.31 13.94 9.14
N LYS A 38 2.17 14.08 8.47
CA LYS A 38 1.13 13.03 8.35
C LYS A 38 0.96 12.66 6.87
N VAL A 39 0.83 11.36 6.59
CA VAL A 39 0.47 10.87 5.26
C VAL A 39 -1.05 10.93 5.14
N ILE A 40 -1.57 11.75 4.23
CA ILE A 40 -3.02 11.93 4.02
C ILE A 40 -3.58 10.89 3.06
N SER A 41 -2.84 10.58 2.00
CA SER A 41 -3.23 9.57 1.03
C SER A 41 -2.04 9.03 0.27
N ILE A 42 -2.21 7.86 -0.35
CA ILE A 42 -1.33 7.37 -1.42
C ILE A 42 -2.16 6.96 -2.61
N HIS A 43 -1.59 7.16 -3.79
CA HIS A 43 -2.10 6.68 -5.06
C HIS A 43 -0.98 5.90 -5.76
N VAL A 44 -1.31 4.73 -6.29
CA VAL A 44 -0.38 3.89 -7.05
C VAL A 44 -1.05 3.36 -8.31
N ASP A 45 -0.30 3.35 -9.41
CA ASP A 45 -0.69 2.77 -10.69
C ASP A 45 0.27 1.63 -11.06
N ASN A 46 -0.27 0.53 -11.56
CA ASN A 46 0.46 -0.67 -11.99
C ASN A 46 1.48 -1.16 -10.94
N PHE A 47 1.07 -1.17 -9.67
CA PHE A 47 1.94 -1.50 -8.54
C PHE A 47 1.54 -2.82 -7.90
N MET A 48 2.39 -3.85 -8.08
CA MET A 48 2.17 -5.20 -7.58
C MET A 48 0.82 -5.79 -8.02
N CYS A 49 -0.12 -5.92 -7.09
CA CYS A 49 -1.45 -6.51 -7.32
C CYS A 49 -2.52 -5.44 -7.61
N HIS A 50 -2.11 -4.18 -7.84
CA HIS A 50 -3.02 -3.05 -8.05
C HIS A 50 -2.77 -2.40 -9.41
N GLU A 51 -3.79 -2.33 -10.27
CA GLU A 51 -3.74 -1.59 -11.54
C GLU A 51 -3.91 -0.09 -11.33
N ASN A 52 -4.89 0.31 -10.51
CA ASN A 52 -5.11 1.68 -10.05
C ASN A 52 -5.68 1.61 -8.63
N PHE A 53 -4.95 2.11 -7.65
CA PHE A 53 -5.35 2.02 -6.24
C PHE A 53 -5.06 3.31 -5.49
N THR A 54 -6.06 3.81 -4.79
CA THR A 54 -5.97 4.98 -3.91
C THR A 54 -6.46 4.61 -2.52
N VAL A 55 -5.76 5.06 -1.50
CA VAL A 55 -6.21 4.98 -0.11
C VAL A 55 -5.98 6.31 0.59
N GLU A 56 -7.01 6.74 1.32
CA GLU A 56 -6.95 7.89 2.22
C GLU A 56 -6.79 7.38 3.65
N PHE A 57 -5.92 8.03 4.42
CA PHE A 57 -5.64 7.68 5.80
C PHE A 57 -6.42 8.60 6.74
N GLY A 58 -6.96 8.01 7.81
CA GLY A 58 -7.48 8.74 8.95
C GLY A 58 -6.37 9.41 9.77
N PRO A 59 -6.73 10.33 10.68
CA PRO A 59 -5.82 11.21 11.41
C PRO A 59 -4.84 10.50 12.36
N ASN A 60 -5.16 9.24 12.72
CA ASN A 60 -4.50 8.47 13.77
C ASN A 60 -4.06 7.10 13.25
N THR A 61 -4.58 6.04 13.86
CA THR A 61 -4.27 4.65 13.51
C THR A 61 -5.18 4.16 12.39
N ASN A 62 -4.59 3.58 11.36
CA ASN A 62 -5.30 3.02 10.21
C ASN A 62 -5.12 1.49 10.20
N PHE A 63 -6.22 0.74 10.20
CA PHE A 63 -6.20 -0.71 10.17
C PHE A 63 -6.43 -1.22 8.73
N LEU A 64 -5.42 -1.87 8.16
CA LEU A 64 -5.54 -2.52 6.86
C LEU A 64 -6.00 -3.97 7.05
N VAL A 65 -7.24 -4.25 6.65
CA VAL A 65 -7.87 -5.57 6.76
C VAL A 65 -8.28 -6.11 5.40
N GLY A 66 -8.35 -7.44 5.25
CA GLY A 66 -8.78 -8.09 4.01
C GLY A 66 -8.19 -9.48 3.80
N LYS A 67 -8.74 -10.21 2.82
CA LYS A 67 -8.31 -11.58 2.47
C LYS A 67 -6.83 -11.63 2.07
N ASN A 68 -6.21 -12.81 2.16
CA ASN A 68 -4.86 -13.00 1.61
C ASN A 68 -4.83 -12.69 0.11
N GLY A 69 -3.76 -12.07 -0.37
CA GLY A 69 -3.63 -11.63 -1.77
C GLY A 69 -4.32 -10.30 -2.13
N SER A 70 -5.10 -9.68 -1.23
CA SER A 70 -5.79 -8.38 -1.50
C SER A 70 -4.88 -7.15 -1.64
N GLY A 71 -3.55 -7.30 -1.60
CA GLY A 71 -2.63 -6.18 -1.77
C GLY A 71 -2.32 -5.37 -0.50
N LYS A 72 -2.66 -5.85 0.70
CA LYS A 72 -2.30 -5.19 1.99
C LYS A 72 -0.80 -4.91 2.11
N SER A 73 0.04 -5.92 1.85
CA SER A 73 1.50 -5.76 1.86
C SER A 73 1.97 -4.80 0.76
N ALA A 74 1.26 -4.74 -0.37
CA ALA A 74 1.56 -3.78 -1.43
C ALA A 74 1.32 -2.34 -0.94
N THR A 75 0.24 -2.05 -0.22
CA THR A 75 -0.03 -0.72 0.36
C THR A 75 1.09 -0.27 1.31
N ILE A 76 1.55 -1.15 2.21
CA ILE A 76 2.69 -0.84 3.10
C ILE A 76 4.00 -0.66 2.31
N THR A 77 4.20 -1.47 1.28
CA THR A 77 5.38 -1.34 0.41
C THR A 77 5.36 -0.02 -0.37
N ALA A 78 4.21 0.40 -0.87
CA ALA A 78 4.03 1.69 -1.53
C ALA A 78 4.32 2.88 -0.61
N LEU A 79 4.01 2.77 0.69
CA LEU A 79 4.42 3.78 1.68
C LEU A 79 5.93 3.79 1.92
N THR A 80 6.57 2.62 1.91
CA THR A 80 7.95 2.47 2.36
C THR A 80 8.96 2.68 1.25
N VAL A 81 8.70 2.24 0.02
CA VAL A 81 9.64 2.29 -1.12
C VAL A 81 10.09 3.72 -1.46
N PRO A 82 9.21 4.72 -1.56
CA PRO A 82 9.62 6.10 -1.84
C PRO A 82 10.44 6.72 -0.69
N LEU A 83 10.18 6.29 0.55
CA LEU A 83 10.84 6.80 1.76
C LEU A 83 12.14 6.07 2.07
N ALA A 84 12.32 4.85 1.55
CA ALA A 84 13.52 4.05 1.67
C ALA A 84 14.63 4.58 0.74
N VAL A 85 15.02 5.85 0.92
CA VAL A 85 16.32 6.32 0.47
C VAL A 85 17.35 5.51 1.24
N ARG A 86 18.09 4.64 0.54
CA ARG A 86 19.36 4.18 1.08
C ARG A 86 20.24 5.44 1.18
N PRO A 87 20.69 5.89 2.37
CA PRO A 87 21.82 6.80 2.39
C PRO A 87 22.92 6.09 1.62
N ALA A 88 23.46 6.75 0.60
CA ALA A 88 24.56 6.23 -0.21
C ALA A 88 25.81 6.10 0.66
N TYR A 89 25.84 5.13 1.58
CA TYR A 89 27.08 4.52 2.05
C TYR A 89 27.64 3.77 0.84
N ARG A 90 28.32 4.55 0.00
CA ARG A 90 29.21 4.04 -1.04
C ARG A 90 30.39 3.39 -0.31
N SER A 91 30.20 2.16 0.16
CA SER A 91 31.33 1.33 0.53
C SER A 91 32.10 1.04 -0.74
N SER A 92 33.17 1.81 -0.95
CA SER A 92 34.10 1.56 -2.05
C SER A 92 34.98 0.39 -1.64
N SER A 93 34.46 -0.83 -1.76
CA SER A 93 35.30 -2.03 -1.73
C SER A 93 36.17 -2.00 -2.99
N LYS A 94 37.37 -1.43 -2.87
CA LYS A 94 38.42 -1.60 -3.89
C LYS A 94 38.76 -3.09 -3.94
N THR A 95 38.45 -3.74 -5.06
CA THR A 95 38.95 -5.09 -5.35
C THR A 95 40.48 -5.05 -5.41
N ALA A 96 41.15 -5.56 -4.38
CA ALA A 96 42.58 -5.86 -4.46
C ALA A 96 42.74 -7.11 -5.35
N LYS A 97 43.19 -6.93 -6.59
CA LYS A 97 43.59 -8.06 -7.45
C LYS A 97 44.85 -8.70 -6.85
N GLY A 98 44.78 -9.99 -6.55
CA GLY A 98 45.94 -10.79 -6.17
C GLY A 98 46.94 -10.90 -7.33
N GLN A 99 48.19 -10.54 -7.06
CA GLN A 99 49.34 -10.93 -7.87
C GLN A 99 49.86 -12.29 -7.35
N PRO A 100 50.14 -13.27 -8.20
CA PRO A 100 50.81 -14.50 -7.78
C PRO A 100 52.28 -14.22 -7.50
N ILE A 101 52.74 -14.59 -6.31
CA ILE A 101 54.15 -14.53 -5.93
C ILE A 101 54.81 -15.79 -6.50
N SER A 102 55.59 -15.65 -7.56
CA SER A 102 56.52 -16.68 -8.03
C SER A 102 57.79 -16.66 -7.17
N LYS A 103 58.12 -17.78 -6.54
CA LYS A 103 59.52 -18.22 -6.32
C LYS A 103 59.57 -19.74 -6.36
#